data_AF-A0A1W9RQK2-F1
#
_entry.id   AF-A0A1W9RQK2-F1
#
_cell.length_a   1.000
_cell.length_b   1.000
_cell.length_c   1.000
_cell.angle_alpha   90.00
_cell.angle_beta   90.00
_cell.angle_gamma   90.00
#
_symmetry.space_group_name_H-M   'P 1'
#
loop_
_entity.id
_entity.type
_entity.pdbx_description
1 polymer ?
#
loop_
_entity_poly.entity_id
_entity_poly.type
_entity_poly.pdbx_seq_one_letter_code
_entity_poly.pdbx_strand_id
1 'polypeptide(L)'
;MIDPGLSFFIKELVHYLKVEKVKELIEKDLDLVEYVKSKYGVWMGIVMGFLAGKPHLLQQLKNITASDLLKIIKEARPDIYRVLETDKGKKWIEKQNLSKFFQF
;
A
#
# COMPACT_ATOMS: atom_id res chain seq x y z
N MET A 1 -2.68 -15.44 8.68
CA MET A 1 -1.45 -14.74 9.12
C MET A 1 -0.77 -14.23 7.86
N ILE A 2 -0.41 -12.94 7.78
CA ILE A 2 0.28 -12.38 6.60
C ILE A 2 1.73 -12.88 6.63
N ASP A 3 2.23 -13.37 5.49
CA ASP A 3 3.61 -13.83 5.39
C ASP A 3 4.61 -12.72 5.77
N PRO A 4 5.68 -13.02 6.55
CA PRO A 4 6.67 -12.01 6.96
C PRO A 4 7.35 -11.29 5.79
N GLY A 5 7.60 -11.97 4.67
CA GLY A 5 8.18 -11.37 3.47
C GLY A 5 7.21 -10.40 2.80
N LEU A 6 5.92 -10.71 2.81
CA LEU A 6 4.87 -9.81 2.33
C LEU A 6 4.68 -8.59 3.25
N SER A 7 4.71 -8.81 4.56
CA SER A 7 4.67 -7.74 5.56
C SER A 7 5.84 -6.77 5.39
N PHE A 8 7.07 -7.29 5.23
CA PHE A 8 8.26 -6.48 4.97
C PHE A 8 8.11 -5.61 3.72
N PHE A 9 7.63 -6.18 2.60
CA PHE A 9 7.40 -5.42 1.37
C PHE A 9 6.45 -4.23 1.58
N ILE A 10 5.31 -4.47 2.23
CA ILE A 10 4.31 -3.43 2.44
C ILE A 10 4.84 -2.36 3.39
N LYS A 11 5.62 -2.76 4.41
CA LYS A 11 6.32 -1.83 5.31
C LYS A 11 7.27 -0.92 4.56
N GLU A 12 8.08 -1.47 3.65
CA GLU A 12 8.97 -0.67 2.79
C GLU A 12 8.17 0.30 1.92
N LEU A 13 7.10 -0.19 1.27
CA LEU A 13 6.26 0.64 0.41
C LEU A 13 5.69 1.87 1.15
N VAL A 14 5.21 1.67 2.38
CA VAL A 14 4.68 2.78 3.20
C VAL A 14 5.76 3.58 3.93
N HIS A 15 6.97 3.04 4.10
CA HIS A 15 8.10 3.76 4.66
C HIS A 15 8.44 4.99 3.81
N TYR A 16 8.41 4.85 2.48
CA TYR A 16 8.70 5.96 1.56
C TYR A 16 7.53 6.95 1.38
N LEU A 17 6.37 6.70 1.98
CA LEU A 17 5.27 7.66 1.97
C LEU A 17 5.46 8.73 3.04
N LYS A 18 5.42 10.00 2.63
CA LYS A 18 5.38 11.14 3.55
C LYS A 18 3.95 11.39 4.03
N VAL A 19 3.79 11.70 5.32
CA VAL A 19 2.47 11.93 5.93
C VAL A 19 1.72 13.07 5.23
N GLU A 20 2.43 14.14 4.91
CA GLU A 20 1.90 15.30 4.21
C GLU A 20 1.36 14.91 2.84
N LYS A 21 2.03 13.97 2.15
CA LYS A 21 1.56 13.49 0.86
C LYS A 21 0.32 12.62 1.00
N VAL A 22 0.24 11.79 2.03
CA VAL A 22 -0.98 11.01 2.32
C VAL A 22 -2.15 11.94 2.59
N LYS A 23 -1.96 13.01 3.37
CA LYS A 23 -2.99 14.05 3.58
C LYS A 23 -3.42 14.67 2.27
N GLU A 24 -2.47 15.08 1.42
CA GLU A 24 -2.77 15.67 0.12
C GLU A 24 -3.56 14.72 -0.78
N LEU A 25 -3.19 13.43 -0.83
CA LEU A 25 -3.88 12.42 -1.63
C LEU A 25 -5.33 12.24 -1.15
N ILE A 26 -5.56 12.21 0.16
CA ILE A 26 -6.91 12.13 0.76
C ILE A 26 -7.70 13.41 0.49
N GLU A 27 -7.07 14.58 0.62
CA GLU A 27 -7.72 15.86 0.41
C GLU A 27 -8.21 16.04 -1.01
N LYS A 28 -7.40 15.62 -1.98
CA LYS A 28 -7.65 15.71 -3.41
C LYS A 28 -8.31 14.46 -4.02
N ASP A 29 -8.65 13.46 -3.20
CA ASP A 29 -9.22 12.15 -3.61
C ASP A 29 -8.40 11.47 -4.74
N LEU A 30 -7.07 11.56 -4.65
CA LEU A 30 -6.15 11.00 -5.64
C LEU A 30 -5.88 9.52 -5.40
N ASP A 31 -5.58 8.79 -6.47
CA ASP A 31 -5.28 7.36 -6.43
C ASP A 31 -3.86 7.11 -5.85
N LEU A 32 -3.81 6.35 -4.75
CA LEU A 32 -2.59 5.98 -4.06
C LEU A 32 -1.68 5.12 -4.94
N VAL A 33 -2.27 4.17 -5.67
CA VAL A 33 -1.54 3.20 -6.48
C VAL A 33 -0.86 3.91 -7.64
N GLU A 34 -1.57 4.80 -8.32
CA GLU A 34 -1.01 5.62 -9.39
C GLU A 34 0.09 6.54 -8.89
N TYR A 35 -0.09 7.17 -7.72
CA TYR A 35 0.97 7.96 -7.09
C TYR A 35 2.22 7.13 -6.79
N VAL A 36 2.06 5.96 -6.15
CA VAL A 36 3.18 5.08 -5.80
C VAL A 36 3.87 4.56 -7.07
N LYS A 37 3.14 4.19 -8.13
CA LYS A 37 3.74 3.80 -9.41
C LYS A 37 4.50 4.96 -10.06
N SER A 38 3.94 6.17 -10.06
CA SER A 38 4.60 7.36 -10.62
C SER A 38 5.90 7.69 -9.91
N LYS A 39 5.98 7.49 -8.59
CA LYS A 39 7.17 7.80 -7.79
C LYS A 39 8.16 6.64 -7.65
N TYR A 40 7.67 5.42 -7.60
CA TYR A 40 8.44 4.22 -7.23
C TYR A 40 8.30 3.10 -8.26
N GLY A 41 7.89 3.39 -9.49
CA GLY A 41 7.59 2.40 -10.53
C GLY A 41 8.73 1.42 -10.82
N VAL A 42 9.99 1.88 -10.83
CA VAL A 42 11.17 1.02 -11.01
C VAL A 42 11.33 0.04 -9.84
N TRP A 43 11.21 0.52 -8.61
CA TRP A 43 11.29 -0.32 -7.42
C TRP A 43 10.12 -1.31 -7.36
N MET A 44 8.90 -0.86 -7.68
CA MET A 44 7.72 -1.72 -7.82
C MET A 44 7.93 -2.82 -8.86
N GLY A 45 8.57 -2.53 -10.00
CA GLY A 45 8.93 -3.53 -11.01
C GLY A 45 9.87 -4.60 -10.46
N ILE A 46 10.90 -4.21 -9.71
CA ILE A 46 11.85 -5.14 -9.07
C ILE A 46 11.12 -6.05 -8.06
N VAL A 47 10.28 -5.47 -7.20
CA VAL A 47 9.52 -6.26 -6.22
C VAL A 47 8.54 -7.21 -6.90
N MET A 48 7.85 -6.75 -7.94
CA MET A 48 6.94 -7.61 -8.69
C MET A 48 7.67 -8.76 -9.39
N GLY A 49 8.90 -8.54 -9.87
CA GLY A 49 9.77 -9.61 -10.35
C GLY A 49 10.11 -10.63 -9.25
N PHE A 50 10.46 -10.17 -8.05
CA PHE A 50 10.70 -11.06 -6.90
C PHE A 50 9.44 -11.86 -6.51
N LEU A 51 8.27 -11.23 -6.49
CA LEU A 51 6.99 -11.87 -6.17
C LEU A 51 6.53 -12.85 -7.25
N ALA A 52 6.86 -12.62 -8.51
CA ALA A 52 6.59 -13.56 -9.59
C ALA A 52 7.30 -14.92 -9.37
N GLY A 53 8.48 -14.92 -8.75
CA GLY A 53 9.17 -16.13 -8.32
C GLY A 53 8.57 -16.82 -7.08
N LYS A 54 7.57 -16.21 -6.43
CA LYS A 54 6.95 -16.68 -5.18
C LYS A 54 5.42 -16.64 -5.28
N PRO A 55 4.78 -17.62 -5.96
CA PRO A 55 3.36 -17.57 -6.31
C PRO A 55 2.43 -17.49 -5.10
N HIS A 56 2.81 -18.07 -3.96
CA HIS A 56 2.03 -17.98 -2.70
C HIS A 56 2.00 -16.56 -2.13
N LEU A 57 3.10 -15.81 -2.20
CA LEU A 57 3.14 -14.40 -1.76
C LEU A 57 2.34 -13.51 -2.70
N LEU A 58 2.43 -13.78 -4.01
CA LEU A 58 1.64 -13.06 -5.01
C LEU A 58 0.15 -13.28 -4.81
N GLN A 59 -0.29 -14.51 -4.52
CA GLN A 59 -1.70 -14.81 -4.20
C GLN A 59 -2.16 -14.13 -2.90
N GLN A 60 -1.34 -14.15 -1.83
CA GLN A 60 -1.67 -13.43 -0.61
C GLN A 60 -1.81 -11.93 -0.85
N LEU A 61 -0.88 -11.34 -1.60
CA LEU A 61 -0.89 -9.92 -1.92
C LEU A 61 -2.10 -9.51 -2.76
N LYS A 62 -2.54 -10.35 -3.72
CA LYS A 62 -3.78 -10.13 -4.48
C LYS A 62 -5.04 -10.12 -3.61
N ASN A 63 -4.99 -10.84 -2.49
CA ASN A 63 -6.11 -10.98 -1.56
C ASN A 63 -6.04 -10.01 -0.37
N ILE A 64 -5.02 -9.13 -0.31
CA ILE A 64 -4.92 -8.13 0.76
C ILE A 64 -6.08 -7.14 0.66
N THR A 65 -6.83 -7.04 1.75
CA THR A 65 -7.92 -6.07 1.87
C THR A 65 -7.36 -4.71 2.32
N ALA A 66 -8.16 -3.65 2.15
CA ALA A 66 -7.81 -2.34 2.71
C ALA A 66 -7.61 -2.39 4.24
N SER A 67 -8.35 -3.26 4.94
CA SER A 67 -8.21 -3.50 6.38
C SER A 67 -6.85 -4.13 6.75
N ASP A 68 -6.41 -5.12 5.98
CA ASP A 68 -5.09 -5.74 6.16
C ASP A 68 -3.97 -4.71 5.94
N LEU A 69 -4.11 -3.88 4.90
CA LEU A 69 -3.18 -2.80 4.64
C LEU A 69 -3.14 -1.79 5.79
N LEU A 70 -4.29 -1.37 6.32
CA LEU A 70 -4.37 -0.49 7.48
C LEU A 70 -3.68 -1.08 8.71
N LYS A 71 -3.83 -2.38 8.95
CA LYS A 71 -3.18 -3.06 10.06
C LYS A 71 -1.66 -3.02 9.93
N ILE A 72 -1.13 -3.31 8.73
CA ILE A 72 0.32 -3.24 8.49
C ILE A 72 0.81 -1.79 8.63
N ILE A 73 0.08 -0.81 8.10
CA ILE A 73 0.42 0.61 8.23
C ILE A 73 0.43 1.04 9.69
N LYS A 74 -0.53 0.60 10.50
CA LYS A 74 -0.58 0.88 11.93
C LYS A 74 0.68 0.42 12.65
N GLU A 75 1.18 -0.77 12.30
CA GLU A 75 2.40 -1.34 12.86
C GLU A 75 3.67 -0.62 12.35
N ALA A 76 3.69 -0.21 11.08
CA ALA A 76 4.89 0.31 10.42
C ALA A 76 5.07 1.83 10.54
N ARG A 77 3.96 2.56 10.40
CA ARG A 77 3.86 4.02 10.26
C ARG A 77 2.60 4.51 10.99
N PRO A 78 2.61 4.51 12.33
CA PRO A 78 1.46 4.94 13.14
C PRO A 78 1.06 6.40 12.87
N ASP A 79 2.01 7.23 12.43
CA ASP A 79 1.81 8.60 11.96
C ASP A 79 0.93 8.68 10.70
N ILE A 80 1.14 7.79 9.72
CA ILE A 80 0.27 7.67 8.54
C ILE A 80 -1.09 7.08 8.95
N TYR A 81 -1.08 6.07 9.83
CA TYR A 81 -2.31 5.45 10.30
C TYR A 81 -3.26 6.46 10.95
N ARG A 82 -2.76 7.41 11.75
CA ARG A 82 -3.57 8.50 12.34
C ARG A 82 -4.30 9.35 11.31
N VAL A 83 -3.73 9.52 10.12
CA VAL A 83 -4.40 10.24 9.02
C VAL A 83 -5.50 9.35 8.41
N LEU A 84 -5.20 8.06 8.24
CA LEU A 84 -6.10 7.09 7.63
C LEU A 84 -7.25 6.66 8.56
N GLU A 85 -7.13 6.79 9.88
CA GLU A 85 -8.19 6.39 10.83
C GLU A 85 -9.35 7.38 10.92
N THR A 86 -9.19 8.58 10.35
CA THR A 86 -10.27 9.57 10.18
C THR A 86 -11.36 9.05 9.24
N ASP A 87 -12.59 9.54 9.35
CA ASP A 87 -13.68 9.10 8.46
C ASP A 87 -13.37 9.34 6.98
N LYS A 88 -12.69 10.47 6.67
CA LYS A 88 -12.25 10.79 5.32
C LYS A 88 -11.13 9.84 4.86
N GLY A 89 -10.16 9.56 5.73
CA GLY A 89 -9.06 8.64 5.46
C GLY A 89 -9.53 7.20 5.21
N LYS A 90 -10.46 6.69 6.03
CA LYS A 90 -11.06 5.36 5.89
C LYS A 90 -11.81 5.21 4.57
N LYS A 91 -12.71 6.16 4.27
CA LYS A 91 -13.42 6.18 2.99
C LYS A 91 -12.47 6.28 1.80
N TRP A 92 -11.41 7.07 1.92
CA TRP A 92 -10.43 7.20 0.85
C TRP A 92 -9.65 5.91 0.62
N ILE A 93 -9.17 5.22 1.67
CA ILE A 93 -8.41 3.96 1.50
C ILE A 93 -9.28 2.81 0.97
N GLU A 94 -10.56 2.78 1.34
CA GLU A 94 -11.53 1.80 0.84
C GLU A 94 -11.82 1.94 -0.66
N LYS A 95 -11.74 3.17 -1.20
CA LYS A 95 -11.86 3.43 -2.64
C LYS A 95 -10.63 3.00 -3.44
N GLN A 96 -9.48 2.77 -2.80
CA GLN A 96 -8.25 2.45 -3.51
C GLN A 96 -8.30 1.05 -4.09
N ASN A 97 -8.12 0.93 -5.40
CA ASN A 97 -8.05 -0.37 -6.05
C ASN A 97 -6.62 -0.92 -5.96
N LEU A 98 -6.28 -1.58 -4.85
CA LEU A 98 -4.95 -2.15 -4.62
C LEU A 98 -4.53 -3.18 -5.68
N SER A 99 -5.49 -3.80 -6.38
CA SER A 99 -5.18 -4.72 -7.49
C SER A 99 -4.44 -4.04 -8.65
N LYS A 100 -4.60 -2.71 -8.80
CA LYS A 100 -3.86 -1.92 -9.79
C LYS A 100 -2.35 -2.01 -9.59
N PHE A 101 -1.83 -2.31 -8.39
CA PHE A 101 -0.39 -2.49 -8.18
C PHE A 101 0.19 -3.63 -9.04
N PHE A 102 -0.64 -4.55 -9.51
CA PHE A 102 -0.25 -5.76 -10.24
C PHE A 102 -0.51 -5.69 -11.75
N GLN A 103 -1.15 -4.63 -12.22
CA GLN A 103 -1.41 -4.40 -13.64
C GLN A 103 -0.21 -3.64 -14.21
N PHE A 104 0.61 -4.29 -15.03
CA PHE A 104 1.71 -3.66 -15.78
C PHE A 104 1.27 -3.35 -17.21
#